data_AF-A0A814CKH2-F1
#
_entry.id   AF-A0A814CKH2-F1
#
_cell.length_a   1.000
_cell.length_b   1.000
_cell.length_c   1.000
_cell.angle_alpha   90.00
_cell.angle_beta   90.00
_cell.angle_gamma   90.00
#
_symmetry.space_group_name_H-M   'P 1'
#
loop_
_entity.id
_entity.type
_entity.pdbx_description
1 polymer ?
#
loop_
_entity_poly.entity_id
_entity_poly.type
_entity_poly.pdbx_seq_one_letter_code
_entity_poly.pdbx_strand_id
1 'polypeptide(L)'
;MPLQCCPKQCQWRPLAYYFYFDLIPVNRTEFGLPDSVFDNNEYTELTSEDNKGKISRMKEANQVYAWVYDHSSSFRISCYFMTSVWAVAFCLDFTIRFILICSNLSIDQIYYWGQITFCILAVLCLILQICTMIVERKHTLAFIEQWKIENLTPSLSTPSR
;
A
#
# COMPACT_ATOMS: atom_id res chain seq x y z
N MET A 1 -21.83 3.49 -29.19
CA MET A 1 -20.40 3.18 -29.17
C MET A 1 -20.04 2.66 -27.80
N PRO A 2 -19.70 1.37 -27.62
CA PRO A 2 -19.19 0.91 -26.34
C PRO A 2 -17.74 1.39 -26.22
N LEU A 3 -17.49 2.27 -25.26
CA LEU A 3 -16.12 2.59 -24.83
C LEU A 3 -15.56 1.34 -24.14
N GLN A 4 -14.94 0.45 -24.92
CA GLN A 4 -14.03 -0.56 -24.41
C GLN A 4 -12.80 0.17 -23.86
N CYS A 5 -12.92 0.73 -22.66
CA CYS A 5 -11.76 1.19 -21.91
C CYS A 5 -10.88 -0.03 -21.64
N CYS A 6 -9.66 0.01 -22.16
CA CYS A 6 -8.66 -1.02 -21.97
C CYS A 6 -8.37 -1.16 -20.46
N PRO A 7 -8.68 -2.30 -19.81
CA PRO A 7 -8.62 -2.43 -18.35
C PRO A 7 -7.19 -2.33 -17.78
N LYS A 8 -6.16 -2.41 -18.64
CA LYS A 8 -4.75 -2.36 -18.23
C LYS A 8 -4.12 -0.96 -18.25
N GLN A 9 -4.73 0.04 -18.90
CA GLN A 9 -4.08 1.35 -19.10
C GLN A 9 -4.51 2.46 -18.11
N CYS A 10 -5.47 2.22 -17.23
CA CYS A 10 -5.91 3.20 -16.23
C CYS A 10 -6.06 2.59 -14.84
N GLN A 11 -5.06 1.83 -14.37
CA GLN A 11 -4.97 1.52 -12.94
C GLN A 11 -4.36 2.72 -12.22
N TRP A 12 -5.22 3.65 -11.81
CA TRP A 12 -4.83 4.69 -10.85
C TRP A 12 -4.44 4.02 -9.55
N ARG A 13 -3.16 4.13 -9.17
CA ARG A 13 -2.70 3.60 -7.89
C ARG A 13 -2.93 4.66 -6.82
N PRO A 14 -3.66 4.34 -5.74
CA PRO A 14 -3.88 5.28 -4.65
C PRO A 14 -2.54 5.71 -4.05
N LEU A 15 -2.43 6.94 -3.55
CA LEU A 15 -1.16 7.48 -3.03
C LEU A 15 -0.59 6.60 -1.90
N ALA A 16 -1.48 6.01 -1.08
CA ALA A 16 -1.11 5.05 -0.05
C ALA A 16 -0.26 3.88 -0.60
N TYR A 17 -0.48 3.43 -1.84
CA TYR A 17 0.34 2.39 -2.48
C TYR A 17 1.85 2.66 -2.35
N TYR A 18 2.27 3.91 -2.51
CA TYR A 18 3.69 4.26 -2.47
C TYR A 18 4.23 4.38 -1.04
N PHE A 19 3.41 4.81 -0.08
CA PHE A 19 3.81 4.92 1.32
C PHE A 19 3.89 3.57 2.04
N TYR A 20 3.10 2.60 1.61
CA TYR A 20 3.08 1.26 2.20
C TYR A 20 4.30 0.42 1.81
N PHE A 21 5.08 0.83 0.81
CA PHE A 21 6.27 0.12 0.37
C PHE A 21 7.31 -0.04 1.50
N ASP A 22 7.52 0.99 2.31
CA ASP A 22 8.48 0.98 3.42
C ASP A 22 7.99 0.21 4.66
N LEU A 23 6.72 -0.20 4.65
CA LEU A 23 6.02 -0.71 5.81
C LEU A 23 5.84 -2.24 5.78
N ILE A 24 5.92 -2.88 4.61
CA ILE A 24 5.85 -4.34 4.52
C ILE A 24 7.24 -4.92 4.80
N PRO A 25 7.40 -5.87 5.74
CA PRO A 25 8.68 -6.54 5.96
C PRO A 25 9.14 -7.21 4.66
N VAL A 26 10.36 -6.89 4.26
CA VAL A 26 10.82 -6.89 2.86
C VAL A 26 11.41 -8.24 2.43
N ASN A 27 11.59 -9.16 3.36
CA ASN A 27 12.35 -10.36 3.07
C ASN A 27 11.46 -11.42 2.40
N ARG A 28 11.78 -11.74 1.14
CA ARG A 28 11.18 -12.83 0.35
C ARG A 28 11.18 -14.17 1.10
N THR A 29 12.18 -14.39 1.96
CA THR A 29 12.29 -15.56 2.83
C THR A 29 11.21 -15.64 3.91
N GLU A 30 10.71 -14.52 4.42
CA GLU A 30 9.58 -14.49 5.35
C GLU A 30 8.27 -14.87 4.65
N PHE A 31 8.17 -14.55 3.36
CA PHE A 31 7.02 -14.92 2.55
C PHE A 31 7.09 -16.35 2.02
N GLY A 32 8.25 -17.00 1.96
CA GLY A 32 8.41 -18.39 1.52
C GLY A 32 7.72 -18.72 0.19
N LEU A 33 7.68 -17.76 -0.74
CA LEU A 33 7.13 -17.93 -2.08
C LEU A 33 8.21 -18.53 -2.99
N PRO A 34 7.88 -19.53 -3.84
CA PRO A 34 8.85 -20.14 -4.75
C PRO A 34 9.35 -19.13 -5.79
N ASP A 35 10.60 -19.30 -6.23
CA ASP A 35 11.26 -18.32 -7.11
C ASP A 35 10.55 -18.16 -8.47
N SER A 36 9.91 -19.23 -8.93
CA SER A 36 9.16 -19.30 -10.18
C SER A 36 7.99 -18.33 -10.30
N VAL A 37 7.49 -17.75 -9.20
CA VAL A 37 6.41 -16.74 -9.23
C VAL A 37 6.91 -15.41 -9.82
N PHE A 38 8.21 -15.13 -9.74
CA PHE A 38 8.80 -13.83 -10.07
C PHE A 38 9.72 -13.85 -11.30
N ASP A 39 10.02 -15.03 -11.85
CA ASP A 39 10.96 -15.23 -12.97
C ASP A 39 10.49 -14.64 -14.32
N ASN A 40 9.22 -14.29 -14.46
CA ASN A 40 8.66 -13.81 -15.74
C ASN A 40 8.94 -12.33 -16.05
N ASN A 41 9.66 -11.62 -15.18
CA ASN A 41 9.87 -10.19 -15.29
C ASN A 41 11.33 -9.89 -15.67
N GLU A 42 11.63 -9.98 -16.97
CA GLU A 42 12.87 -9.49 -17.58
C GLU A 42 13.00 -7.97 -17.41
N TYR A 43 13.49 -7.53 -16.27
CA TYR A 43 14.02 -6.18 -16.11
C TYR A 43 15.54 -6.26 -16.20
N THR A 44 16.04 -6.31 -17.44
CA THR A 44 17.47 -6.19 -17.77
C THR A 44 17.97 -4.84 -17.29
N GLU A 45 18.90 -4.80 -16.33
CA GLU A 45 19.59 -3.55 -16.01
C GLU A 45 21.05 -3.79 -15.64
N LEU A 46 21.91 -3.15 -16.45
CA LEU A 46 23.33 -2.92 -16.20
C LEU A 46 23.49 -2.08 -14.93
N THR A 47 24.10 -2.62 -13.88
CA THR A 47 24.54 -1.80 -12.74
C THR A 47 25.74 -2.42 -12.05
N SER A 48 26.69 -1.55 -11.70
CA SER A 48 28.00 -1.82 -11.09
C SER A 48 27.90 -2.59 -9.76
N GLU A 49 28.88 -3.46 -9.51
CA GLU A 49 28.81 -4.56 -8.53
C GLU A 49 28.55 -4.14 -7.07
N ASP A 50 28.96 -2.95 -6.66
CA ASP A 50 28.89 -2.53 -5.25
C ASP A 50 27.49 -2.05 -4.81
N ASN A 51 26.67 -1.57 -5.75
CA ASN A 51 25.25 -1.20 -5.50
C ASN A 51 24.27 -2.33 -5.85
N LYS A 52 24.76 -3.43 -6.45
CA LYS A 52 23.94 -4.53 -6.95
C LYS A 52 23.13 -5.20 -5.83
N GLY A 53 23.71 -5.36 -4.64
CA GLY A 53 23.05 -6.01 -3.51
C GLY A 53 21.85 -5.23 -2.95
N LYS A 54 21.96 -3.90 -2.82
CA LYS A 54 20.88 -3.05 -2.28
C LYS A 54 19.75 -2.88 -3.31
N ILE A 55 20.11 -2.72 -4.58
CA ILE A 55 19.15 -2.61 -5.69
C ILE A 55 18.37 -3.91 -5.87
N SER A 56 19.02 -5.08 -5.74
CA SER A 56 18.34 -6.39 -5.83
C SER A 56 17.22 -6.54 -4.80
N ARG A 57 17.51 -6.25 -3.51
CA ARG A 57 16.50 -6.36 -2.45
C ARG A 57 15.31 -5.42 -2.64
N MET A 58 15.56 -4.19 -3.10
CA MET A 58 14.49 -3.22 -3.36
C MET A 58 13.64 -3.62 -4.58
N LYS A 59 14.24 -4.24 -5.61
CA LYS A 59 13.52 -4.80 -6.75
C LYS A 59 12.65 -5.99 -6.35
N GLU A 60 13.18 -6.91 -5.55
CA GLU A 60 12.42 -8.07 -5.03
C GLU A 60 11.22 -7.63 -4.19
N ALA A 61 11.43 -6.66 -3.29
CA ALA A 61 10.37 -6.04 -2.50
C ALA A 61 9.23 -5.52 -3.36
N ASN A 62 9.58 -4.79 -4.44
CA ASN A 62 8.62 -4.18 -5.34
C ASN A 62 7.85 -5.23 -6.15
N GLN A 63 8.50 -6.33 -6.52
CA GLN A 63 7.83 -7.45 -7.20
C GLN A 63 6.84 -8.15 -6.27
N VAL A 64 7.23 -8.46 -5.03
CA VAL A 64 6.32 -9.05 -4.02
C VAL A 64 5.15 -8.12 -3.77
N TYR A 65 5.42 -6.82 -3.59
CA TYR A 65 4.40 -5.81 -3.34
C TYR A 65 3.43 -5.67 -4.52
N ALA A 66 3.95 -5.61 -5.75
CA ALA A 66 3.13 -5.55 -6.96
C ALA A 66 2.26 -6.81 -7.11
N TRP A 67 2.81 -7.99 -6.81
CA TRP A 67 2.05 -9.24 -6.82
C TRP A 67 0.94 -9.25 -5.76
N VAL A 68 1.24 -8.85 -4.52
CA VAL A 68 0.25 -8.73 -3.44
C VAL A 68 -0.84 -7.75 -3.82
N TYR A 69 -0.50 -6.61 -4.42
CA TYR A 69 -1.48 -5.62 -4.87
C TYR A 69 -2.40 -6.16 -5.97
N ASP A 70 -1.87 -6.94 -6.91
CA ASP A 70 -2.66 -7.51 -8.00
C ASP A 70 -3.59 -8.64 -7.50
N HIS A 71 -3.08 -9.52 -6.63
CA HIS A 71 -3.76 -10.73 -6.17
C HIS A 71 -4.64 -10.52 -4.92
N SER A 72 -4.36 -9.51 -4.09
CA SER A 72 -5.16 -9.20 -2.89
C SER A 72 -6.11 -8.02 -3.13
N SER A 73 -7.40 -8.30 -3.27
CA SER A 73 -8.44 -7.26 -3.34
C SER A 73 -8.59 -6.48 -2.03
N SER A 74 -8.42 -7.14 -0.87
CA SER A 74 -8.46 -6.51 0.46
C SER A 74 -7.41 -5.41 0.57
N PHE A 75 -6.18 -5.71 0.14
CA PHE A 75 -5.08 -4.76 0.18
C PHE A 75 -5.36 -3.49 -0.65
N ARG A 76 -5.94 -3.66 -1.85
CA ARG A 76 -6.35 -2.55 -2.71
C ARG A 76 -7.40 -1.67 -2.03
N ILE A 77 -8.44 -2.29 -1.47
CA ILE A 77 -9.50 -1.60 -0.74
C ILE A 77 -8.92 -0.79 0.41
N SER A 78 -8.00 -1.38 1.17
CA SER A 78 -7.32 -0.69 2.27
C SER A 78 -6.54 0.54 1.79
N CYS A 79 -5.80 0.44 0.69
CA CYS A 79 -5.07 1.58 0.13
C CYS A 79 -6.02 2.72 -0.31
N TYR A 80 -7.17 2.38 -0.91
CA TYR A 80 -8.20 3.37 -1.25
C TYR A 80 -8.85 3.98 -0.02
N PHE A 81 -9.15 3.16 0.99
CA PHE A 81 -9.70 3.61 2.26
C PHE A 81 -8.77 4.63 2.93
N MET A 82 -7.48 4.30 3.05
CA MET A 82 -6.48 5.20 3.63
C MET A 82 -6.34 6.51 2.86
N THR A 83 -6.32 6.43 1.53
CA THR A 83 -6.26 7.64 0.68
C THR A 83 -7.50 8.50 0.87
N SER A 84 -8.68 7.88 1.00
CA SER A 84 -9.95 8.57 1.25
C SER A 84 -9.98 9.23 2.62
N VAL A 85 -9.48 8.56 3.66
CA VAL A 85 -9.34 9.11 5.02
C VAL A 85 -8.48 10.37 5.00
N TRP A 86 -7.31 10.31 4.37
CA TRP A 86 -6.42 11.47 4.25
C TRP A 86 -7.06 12.62 3.46
N ALA A 87 -7.74 12.31 2.35
CA ALA A 87 -8.47 13.31 1.58
C ALA A 87 -9.55 14.02 2.44
N VAL A 88 -10.34 13.26 3.19
CA VAL A 88 -11.35 13.81 4.11
C VAL A 88 -10.69 14.68 5.20
N ALA A 89 -9.58 14.23 5.79
CA ALA A 89 -8.86 15.00 6.80
C ALA A 89 -8.37 16.36 6.26
N PHE A 90 -7.81 16.38 5.05
CA PHE A 90 -7.40 17.64 4.40
C PHE A 90 -8.59 18.54 4.06
N CYS A 91 -9.70 17.97 3.58
CA CYS A 91 -10.93 18.74 3.34
C CYS A 91 -11.49 19.36 4.63
N LEU A 92 -11.45 18.63 5.74
CA LEU A 92 -11.86 19.13 7.05
C LEU A 92 -10.94 20.24 7.56
N ASP A 93 -9.61 20.05 7.47
CA ASP A 93 -8.64 21.09 7.85
C ASP A 93 -8.86 22.38 7.04
N PHE A 94 -9.03 22.24 5.72
CA PHE A 94 -9.34 23.36 4.84
C PHE A 94 -10.64 24.06 5.24
N THR A 95 -11.70 23.30 5.52
CA THR A 95 -13.00 23.85 5.94
C THR A 95 -12.89 24.60 7.26
N ILE A 96 -12.16 24.05 8.24
CA ILE A 96 -11.94 24.71 9.54
C ILE A 96 -11.16 26.01 9.36
N ARG A 97 -10.07 26.01 8.59
CA ARG A 97 -9.31 27.24 8.28
C ARG A 97 -10.17 28.28 7.58
N PHE A 98 -11.01 27.86 6.64
CA PHE A 98 -11.95 28.75 5.95
C PHE A 98 -12.94 29.39 6.93
N ILE A 99 -13.50 28.62 7.87
CA ILE A 99 -14.41 29.14 8.91
C ILE A 99 -13.70 30.14 9.83
N LEU A 100 -12.45 29.85 10.23
CA LEU A 100 -11.64 30.76 11.06
C LEU A 100 -11.39 32.11 10.36
N ILE A 101 -11.12 32.09 9.05
CA ILE A 101 -10.96 33.30 8.23
C ILE A 101 -12.27 34.09 8.18
N CYS A 102 -13.41 33.43 7.95
CA CYS A 102 -14.73 34.07 7.91
C CYS A 102 -15.16 34.66 9.26
N SER A 103 -14.58 34.19 10.37
CA SER A 103 -14.90 34.65 11.73
C SER A 103 -14.17 35.93 12.15
N ASN A 104 -13.42 36.58 11.24
CA ASN A 104 -12.65 37.82 11.49
C ASN A 104 -11.66 37.72 12.67
N LEU A 105 -11.09 36.53 12.89
CA LEU A 105 -10.00 36.34 13.85
C LEU A 105 -8.72 37.05 13.40
N SER A 106 -7.84 37.39 14.34
CA SER A 106 -6.53 37.93 13.98
C SER A 106 -5.69 36.89 13.23
N ILE A 107 -4.81 37.36 12.35
CA ILE A 107 -3.97 36.49 11.51
C ILE A 107 -3.17 35.51 12.37
N ASP A 108 -2.62 35.98 13.49
CA ASP A 108 -1.86 35.16 14.42
C ASP A 108 -2.72 34.03 15.01
N GLN A 109 -3.94 34.36 15.44
CA GLN A 109 -4.86 33.37 15.99
C GLN A 109 -5.24 32.31 14.96
N ILE A 110 -5.51 32.71 13.71
CA ILE A 110 -5.82 31.79 12.61
C ILE A 110 -4.64 30.84 12.38
N TYR A 111 -3.41 31.35 12.38
CA TYR A 111 -2.20 30.55 12.21
C TYR A 111 -2.05 29.51 13.34
N TYR A 112 -2.13 29.94 14.61
CA TYR A 112 -1.99 29.04 15.76
C TYR A 112 -3.07 27.96 15.78
N TRP A 113 -4.34 28.33 15.63
CA TRP A 113 -5.45 27.36 15.63
C TRP A 113 -5.38 26.42 14.44
N GLY A 114 -5.08 26.93 13.24
CA GLY A 114 -4.92 26.10 12.05
C GLY A 114 -3.82 25.06 12.20
N GLN A 115 -2.69 25.44 12.81
CA GLN A 115 -1.60 24.49 13.06
C GLN A 115 -1.97 23.44 14.10
N ILE A 116 -2.64 23.83 15.19
CA ILE A 116 -3.09 22.90 16.23
C ILE A 116 -4.08 21.88 15.65
N THR A 117 -5.09 22.36 14.92
CA THR A 117 -6.09 21.50 14.27
C THR A 117 -5.44 20.53 13.30
N PHE A 118 -4.53 21.02 12.45
CA PHE A 118 -3.80 20.17 11.50
C PHE A 118 -3.01 19.07 12.21
N CYS A 119 -2.24 19.42 13.26
CA CYS A 119 -1.46 18.45 14.03
C CYS A 119 -2.36 17.39 14.67
N ILE A 120 -3.49 17.76 15.26
CA ILE A 120 -4.43 16.81 15.86
C ILE A 120 -5.00 15.86 14.81
N LEU A 121 -5.47 16.38 13.68
CA LEU A 121 -5.99 15.57 12.57
C LEU A 121 -4.93 14.62 12.02
N ALA A 122 -3.70 15.10 11.84
CA ALA A 122 -2.58 14.29 11.36
C ALA A 122 -2.25 13.14 12.32
N VAL A 123 -2.17 13.40 13.63
CA VAL A 123 -1.91 12.35 14.63
C VAL A 123 -3.01 11.30 14.63
N LEU A 124 -4.29 11.70 14.56
CA LEU A 124 -5.41 10.76 14.49
C LEU A 124 -5.37 9.92 13.20
N CYS A 125 -5.06 10.53 12.06
CA CYS A 125 -4.90 9.81 10.79
C CYS A 125 -3.74 8.81 10.83
N LEU A 126 -2.61 9.18 11.44
CA LEU A 126 -1.45 8.30 11.60
C LEU A 126 -1.77 7.11 12.50
N ILE A 127 -2.46 7.32 13.63
CA ILE A 127 -2.88 6.22 14.51
C ILE A 127 -3.81 5.27 13.74
N LEU A 128 -4.80 5.80 13.03
CA LEU A 128 -5.70 4.99 12.22
C LEU A 128 -4.94 4.22 11.12
N GLN A 129 -3.96 4.85 10.48
CA GLN A 129 -3.09 4.22 9.49
C GLN A 129 -2.31 3.03 10.06
N ILE A 130 -1.69 3.21 11.22
CA ILE A 130 -0.93 2.16 11.91
C ILE A 130 -1.87 1.00 12.27
N CYS A 131 -3.05 1.29 12.82
CA CYS A 131 -4.04 0.27 13.16
C CYS A 131 -4.49 -0.53 11.93
N THR A 132 -4.89 0.15 10.86
CA THR A 132 -5.29 -0.48 9.60
C THR A 132 -4.16 -1.33 9.03
N MET A 133 -2.93 -0.84 9.04
CA MET A 133 -1.76 -1.57 8.57
C MET A 133 -1.53 -2.87 9.37
N ILE A 134 -1.63 -2.84 10.70
CA ILE A 134 -1.46 -4.04 11.53
C ILE A 134 -2.52 -5.08 11.20
N VAL A 135 -3.77 -4.66 11.00
CA VAL A 135 -4.88 -5.55 10.63
C VAL A 135 -4.66 -6.16 9.25
N GLU A 136 -4.36 -5.34 8.24
CA GLU A 136 -4.10 -5.81 6.87
C GLU A 136 -2.89 -6.75 6.79
N ARG A 137 -1.85 -6.49 7.58
CA ARG A 137 -0.68 -7.38 7.63
C ARG A 137 -1.08 -8.78 8.08
N LYS A 138 -1.95 -8.91 9.10
CA LYS A 138 -2.45 -10.20 9.56
C LYS A 138 -3.28 -10.90 8.48
N HIS A 139 -4.17 -10.17 7.80
CA HIS A 139 -4.97 -10.72 6.71
C HIS A 139 -4.12 -11.18 5.52
N THR A 140 -3.12 -10.38 5.14
CA THR A 140 -2.21 -10.70 4.03
C THR A 140 -1.39 -11.95 4.33
N LEU A 141 -0.87 -12.09 5.55
CA LEU A 141 -0.13 -13.29 5.96
C LEU A 141 -1.02 -14.54 5.94
N ALA A 142 -2.24 -14.46 6.47
CA ALA A 142 -3.20 -15.57 6.44
C ALA A 142 -3.57 -15.98 5.01
N PHE A 143 -3.79 -15.00 4.12
CA PHE A 143 -4.06 -15.25 2.71
C PHE A 143 -2.90 -15.99 2.02
N ILE A 144 -1.66 -15.55 2.27
CA ILE A 144 -0.47 -16.18 1.69
C ILE A 144 -0.28 -17.60 2.21
N GLU A 145 -0.52 -17.83 3.50
CA GLU A 145 -0.47 -19.18 4.08
C GLU A 145 -1.50 -20.12 3.44
N GLN A 146 -2.73 -19.65 3.27
CA GLN A 146 -3.76 -20.42 2.57
C GLN A 146 -3.39 -20.71 1.11
N TRP A 147 -2.92 -19.69 0.39
CA TRP A 147 -2.49 -19.85 -1.01
C TRP A 147 -1.35 -20.87 -1.15
N LYS A 148 -0.40 -20.90 -0.21
CA LYS A 148 0.68 -21.90 -0.16
C LYS A 148 0.13 -23.31 -0.02
N ILE A 149 -0.82 -23.53 0.89
CA ILE A 149 -1.43 -24.85 1.11
C ILE A 149 -2.12 -25.32 -0.18
N GLU A 150 -2.85 -24.44 -0.85
CA GLU A 150 -3.58 -24.80 -2.08
C GLU A 150 -2.66 -25.12 -3.26
N ASN A 151 -1.53 -24.43 -3.40
CA ASN A 151 -0.65 -24.53 -4.58
C ASN A 151 0.57 -25.44 -4.41
N LEU A 152 1.07 -25.62 -3.18
CA LEU A 152 2.26 -26.46 -2.92
C LEU A 152 1.90 -27.88 -2.47
N THR A 153 0.70 -28.09 -1.92
CA THR A 153 0.22 -29.41 -1.46
C THR A 153 -0.61 -30.25 -2.46
N PRO A 154 -0.95 -29.85 -3.70
CA PRO A 154 -1.82 -30.66 -4.57
C PRO A 154 -1.13 -31.94 -5.10
N SER A 155 0.15 -32.16 -4.81
CA SER A 155 0.90 -33.36 -5.24
C SER A 155 0.67 -34.61 -4.37
N LEU A 156 -0.11 -34.56 -3.28
CA LEU A 156 -0.33 -35.73 -2.40
C LEU A 156 -1.69 -36.42 -2.54
N SER A 157 -2.60 -35.95 -3.40
CA SER A 157 -3.98 -36.45 -3.45
C SER A 157 -4.42 -37.03 -4.80
N THR A 158 -3.49 -37.30 -5.74
CA THR A 158 -3.80 -38.18 -6.87
C THR A 158 -3.47 -39.64 -6.49
N PRO A 159 -4.44 -40.44 -6.02
CA PRO A 159 -4.24 -41.88 -5.97
C PRO A 159 -3.99 -42.35 -7.40
N SER A 160 -2.81 -42.92 -7.62
CA SER A 160 -2.48 -43.67 -8.83
C SER A 160 -3.56 -44.72 -9.06
N ARG A 161 -4.39 -44.51 -10.10
CA ARG A 161 -5.26 -45.56 -10.63
C ARG A 161 -4.45 -46.50 -11.49
#